data_AF-A0A1F5WYV5-F1
#
_entry.id   AF-A0A1F5WYV5-F1
#
_cell.length_a   1.000
_cell.length_b   1.000
_cell.length_c   1.000
_cell.angle_alpha   90.00
_cell.angle_beta   90.00
_cell.angle_gamma   90.00
#
_symmetry.space_group_name_H-M   'P 1'
#
loop_
_entity.id
_entity.type
_entity.pdbx_description
1 polymer ?
#
loop_
_entity_poly.entity_id
_entity_poly.type
_entity_poly.pdbx_seq_one_letter_code
_entity_poly.pdbx_strand_id
1 'polypeptide(L)'
;MVWWKDNTEYIYETGLEPGEELVDKNKPKYFWERVYDVFFQETVDILFFFLGVFTYIYLFAVAFLYLSGASSFDTISSKIVRALAEPYLGAVGIYTVLKESRKRRYALSSRHWGEFFVLAWLVLLGVASFLTVVFPFYTFTRTLELIITLTLSIGIIYLGSVVHRP
;
A
#
# COMPACT_ATOMS: atom_id res chain seq x y z
N MET A 1 -5.85 -25.06 -25.28
CA MET A 1 -4.97 -23.94 -24.91
C MET A 1 -5.35 -23.54 -23.50
N VAL A 2 -4.43 -23.71 -22.54
CA VAL A 2 -4.72 -23.49 -21.12
C VAL A 2 -4.20 -22.10 -20.79
N TRP A 3 -5.10 -21.13 -20.61
CA TRP A 3 -4.79 -19.72 -20.31
C TRP A 3 -3.88 -19.50 -19.10
N TRP A 4 -3.73 -20.50 -18.23
CA TRP A 4 -2.80 -20.48 -17.11
C TRP A 4 -1.34 -20.67 -17.52
N LYS A 5 -1.05 -21.31 -18.67
CA LYS A 5 0.33 -21.49 -19.13
C LYS A 5 1.01 -20.14 -19.37
N ASP A 6 0.32 -19.24 -20.08
CA ASP A 6 0.84 -17.91 -20.40
C ASP A 6 1.08 -17.07 -19.13
N ASN A 7 0.23 -17.21 -18.11
CA ASN A 7 0.42 -16.53 -16.82
C ASN A 7 1.57 -17.12 -16.00
N THR A 8 1.76 -18.45 -16.04
CA THR A 8 2.89 -19.09 -15.33
C THR A 8 4.22 -18.81 -15.99
N GLU A 9 4.25 -18.69 -17.32
CA GLU A 9 5.44 -18.36 -18.11
C GLU A 9 5.86 -16.90 -17.87
N TYR A 10 4.90 -15.97 -17.81
CA TYR A 10 5.15 -14.58 -17.45
C TYR A 10 5.69 -14.39 -16.02
N ILE A 11 5.25 -15.23 -15.08
CA ILE A 11 5.76 -15.22 -13.70
C ILE A 11 7.16 -15.87 -13.62
N TYR A 12 7.44 -16.88 -14.45
CA TYR A 12 8.77 -17.51 -14.55
C TYR A 12 9.81 -16.57 -15.18
N GLU A 13 9.46 -15.88 -16.26
CA GLU A 13 10.34 -14.92 -16.95
C GLU A 13 10.66 -13.69 -16.09
N THR A 14 9.76 -13.28 -15.20
CA THR A 14 9.97 -12.14 -14.29
C THR A 14 10.73 -12.49 -13.01
N GLY A 15 10.98 -13.79 -12.77
CA GLY A 15 11.73 -14.31 -11.63
C GLY A 15 13.22 -14.57 -11.89
N LEU A 16 13.69 -14.42 -13.13
CA LEU A 16 15.11 -14.64 -13.48
C LEU A 16 15.97 -13.45 -13.05
N GLU A 17 17.06 -13.76 -12.34
CA GLU A 17 18.09 -12.81 -11.90
C GLU A 17 18.69 -12.04 -13.08
N PRO A 18 19.22 -10.82 -12.86
CA PRO A 18 19.78 -9.98 -13.92
C PRO A 18 21.10 -10.59 -14.43
N GLY A 19 21.01 -11.58 -15.32
CA GLY A 19 22.17 -12.30 -15.83
C GLY A 19 21.87 -13.32 -16.93
N GLU A 20 20.69 -13.93 -16.98
CA GLU A 20 20.37 -14.93 -18.01
C GLU A 20 19.08 -14.60 -18.77
N GLU A 21 19.26 -14.52 -20.10
CA GLU A 21 18.27 -14.40 -21.17
C GLU A 21 17.68 -13.01 -21.47
N LEU A 22 18.47 -12.26 -22.24
CA LEU A 22 18.07 -11.65 -23.52
C LEU A 22 16.61 -11.19 -23.60
N VAL A 23 16.33 -10.05 -22.95
CA VAL A 23 15.37 -9.09 -23.51
C VAL A 23 15.89 -8.73 -24.90
N ASP A 24 15.39 -9.43 -25.91
CA ASP A 24 15.56 -9.11 -27.31
C ASP A 24 14.89 -7.74 -27.56
N LYS A 25 15.64 -6.68 -27.25
CA LYS A 25 15.27 -5.27 -27.41
C LYS A 25 14.96 -4.90 -28.87
N ASN A 26 15.12 -5.81 -29.82
CA ASN A 26 15.00 -5.59 -31.25
C ASN A 26 13.76 -6.22 -31.91
N LYS A 27 12.86 -6.89 -31.18
CA LYS A 27 11.57 -7.27 -31.79
C LYS A 27 10.68 -6.04 -31.94
N PRO A 28 10.24 -5.69 -33.18
CA PRO A 28 9.36 -4.56 -33.38
C PRO A 28 8.03 -4.82 -32.68
N LYS A 29 7.80 -4.15 -31.55
CA LYS A 29 6.53 -4.21 -30.82
C LYS A 29 5.38 -3.80 -31.73
N TYR A 30 4.35 -4.64 -31.81
CA TYR A 30 3.14 -4.36 -32.58
C TYR A 30 2.45 -3.11 -32.03
N PHE A 31 1.80 -2.33 -32.89
CA PHE A 31 1.13 -1.08 -32.51
C PHE A 31 0.17 -1.26 -31.31
N TRP A 32 -0.54 -2.39 -31.26
CA TRP A 32 -1.46 -2.76 -30.18
C TRP A 32 -0.77 -3.01 -28.84
N GLU A 33 0.43 -3.60 -28.84
CA GLU A 33 1.22 -3.80 -27.60
C GLU A 33 1.68 -2.47 -27.03
N ARG A 34 2.04 -1.50 -27.88
CA ARG A 34 2.39 -0.13 -27.46
C ARG A 34 1.20 0.63 -26.88
N VAL A 35 0.02 0.53 -27.50
CA VAL A 35 -1.19 1.17 -26.97
C VAL A 35 -1.62 0.55 -25.65
N TYR A 36 -1.53 -0.78 -25.53
CA TYR A 36 -1.81 -1.48 -24.28
C TYR A 36 -0.80 -1.12 -23.19
N ASP A 37 0.50 -1.07 -23.49
CA ASP A 37 1.55 -0.64 -22.57
C ASP A 37 1.29 0.80 -22.05
N VAL A 38 0.93 1.74 -22.94
CA VAL A 38 0.64 3.14 -22.56
C VAL A 38 -0.63 3.25 -21.72
N PHE A 39 -1.72 2.60 -22.14
CA PHE A 39 -2.98 2.62 -21.40
C PHE A 39 -2.84 1.96 -20.03
N PHE A 40 -2.11 0.84 -19.95
CA PHE A 40 -1.83 0.15 -18.70
C PHE A 40 -0.97 1.04 -17.78
N GLN A 41 0.02 1.74 -18.33
CA GLN A 41 0.86 2.65 -17.55
C GLN A 41 0.07 3.84 -17.00
N GLU A 42 -0.78 4.48 -17.81
CA GLU A 42 -1.65 5.58 -17.36
C GLU A 42 -2.68 5.10 -16.33
N THR A 43 -3.30 3.94 -16.55
CA THR A 43 -4.27 3.37 -15.60
C THR A 43 -3.62 3.05 -14.27
N VAL A 44 -2.41 2.47 -14.29
CA VAL A 44 -1.61 2.20 -13.09
C VAL A 44 -1.23 3.50 -12.39
N ASP A 45 -0.85 4.55 -13.13
CA ASP A 45 -0.52 5.86 -12.55
C ASP A 45 -1.73 6.52 -11.86
N ILE A 46 -2.89 6.48 -12.49
CA ILE A 46 -4.15 6.96 -11.90
C ILE A 46 -4.48 6.14 -10.65
N LEU A 47 -4.38 4.81 -10.73
CA LEU A 47 -4.62 3.92 -9.59
C LEU A 47 -3.67 4.26 -8.43
N PHE A 48 -2.38 4.48 -8.72
CA PHE A 48 -1.38 4.89 -7.73
C PHE A 48 -1.75 6.20 -7.04
N PHE A 49 -2.19 7.20 -7.81
CA PHE A 49 -2.63 8.48 -7.27
C PHE A 49 -3.83 8.31 -6.35
N PHE A 50 -4.87 7.58 -6.78
CA PHE A 50 -6.05 7.31 -5.96
C PHE A 50 -5.73 6.52 -4.69
N LEU A 51 -4.88 5.48 -4.78
CA LEU A 51 -4.41 4.74 -3.60
C LEU A 51 -3.67 5.65 -2.63
N GLY A 52 -2.77 6.49 -3.13
CA GLY A 52 -2.05 7.47 -2.31
C GLY A 52 -3.01 8.40 -1.56
N VAL A 53 -3.92 9.05 -2.29
CA VAL A 53 -4.93 9.96 -1.71
C VAL A 53 -5.81 9.23 -0.69
N PHE A 54 -6.34 8.07 -1.04
CA PHE A 54 -7.15 7.24 -0.15
C PHE A 54 -6.40 6.88 1.13
N THR A 55 -5.10 6.57 1.02
CA THR A 55 -4.27 6.20 2.15
C THR A 55 -4.16 7.34 3.18
N TYR A 56 -3.90 8.56 2.71
CA TYR A 56 -3.79 9.73 3.58
C TYR A 56 -5.13 10.17 4.16
N ILE A 57 -6.21 10.14 3.36
CA ILE A 57 -7.56 10.46 3.84
C ILE A 57 -7.96 9.50 4.95
N TYR A 58 -7.70 8.21 4.78
CA TYR A 58 -8.04 7.21 5.78
C TYR A 58 -7.23 7.38 7.07
N LEU A 59 -5.91 7.64 6.95
CA LEU A 59 -5.07 7.98 8.10
C LEU A 59 -5.63 9.19 8.86
N PHE A 60 -6.00 10.26 8.15
CA PHE A 60 -6.56 11.46 8.76
C PHE A 60 -7.91 11.20 9.42
N ALA A 61 -8.78 10.40 8.80
CA ALA A 61 -10.07 10.03 9.37
C ALA A 61 -9.90 9.22 10.68
N VAL A 62 -8.97 8.27 10.72
CA VAL A 62 -8.66 7.49 11.93
C VAL A 62 -8.05 8.38 13.02
N ALA A 63 -7.09 9.25 12.66
CA ALA A 63 -6.48 10.19 13.59
C ALA A 63 -7.51 11.16 14.19
N PHE A 64 -8.39 11.71 13.35
CA PHE A 64 -9.47 12.60 13.77
C PHE A 64 -10.45 11.90 14.70
N LEU A 65 -10.90 10.68 14.37
CA LEU A 65 -11.79 9.90 15.22
C LEU A 65 -11.17 9.59 16.59
N TYR A 66 -9.88 9.31 16.63
CA TYR A 66 -9.19 9.05 17.88
C TYR A 66 -9.03 10.32 18.70
N LEU A 67 -8.48 11.39 18.11
CA LEU A 67 -8.18 12.65 18.82
C LEU A 67 -9.43 13.39 19.30
N SER A 68 -10.53 13.32 18.53
CA SER A 68 -11.82 13.94 18.91
C SER A 68 -12.51 13.26 20.09
N GLY A 69 -12.05 12.09 20.54
CA GLY A 69 -12.76 11.30 21.55
C GLY A 69 -14.08 10.72 21.05
N ALA A 70 -14.42 10.87 19.76
CA ALA A 70 -15.57 10.23 19.15
C ALA A 70 -15.43 8.70 19.09
N SER A 71 -14.21 8.19 19.29
CA SER A 71 -13.89 6.77 19.46
C SER A 71 -14.54 6.11 20.67
N SER A 72 -14.86 6.89 21.71
CA SER A 72 -15.56 6.44 22.92
C SER A 72 -17.02 6.10 22.66
N PHE A 73 -17.59 6.61 21.57
CA PHE A 73 -19.00 6.48 21.23
C PHE A 73 -19.18 5.60 19.99
N ASP A 74 -20.15 4.67 20.02
CA ASP A 74 -20.49 3.78 18.90
C ASP A 74 -21.24 4.54 17.79
N THR A 75 -20.57 5.52 17.19
CA THR A 75 -21.11 6.36 16.13
C THR A 75 -21.08 5.66 14.76
N ILE A 76 -21.96 6.07 13.85
CA ILE A 76 -21.98 5.56 12.46
C ILE A 76 -20.61 5.75 11.79
N SER A 77 -19.95 6.89 12.04
CA SER A 77 -18.62 7.20 11.53
C SER A 77 -17.56 6.19 11.96
N SER A 78 -17.59 5.72 13.22
CA SER A 78 -16.62 4.74 13.71
C SER A 78 -16.83 3.36 13.06
N LYS A 79 -18.08 2.98 12.76
CA LYS A 79 -18.42 1.75 12.04
C LYS A 79 -17.94 1.78 10.59
N ILE A 80 -18.15 2.89 9.89
CA ILE A 80 -17.69 3.07 8.51
C ILE A 80 -16.17 2.97 8.44
N VAL A 81 -15.45 3.67 9.32
CA VAL A 81 -13.99 3.62 9.33
C VAL A 81 -13.48 2.20 9.62
N ARG A 82 -14.09 1.47 10.54
CA ARG A 82 -13.73 0.06 10.77
C ARG A 82 -13.99 -0.83 9.55
N ALA A 83 -15.14 -0.69 8.90
CA ALA A 83 -15.47 -1.46 7.71
C ALA A 83 -14.48 -1.17 6.55
N LEU A 84 -13.93 0.04 6.51
CA LEU A 84 -12.92 0.45 5.54
C LEU A 84 -11.51 -0.07 5.86
N ALA A 85 -11.25 -0.62 7.04
CA ALA A 85 -9.90 -1.06 7.43
C ALA A 85 -9.37 -2.20 6.56
N GLU A 86 -10.19 -3.20 6.29
CA GLU A 86 -9.84 -4.33 5.41
C GLU A 86 -9.57 -3.91 3.96
N PRO A 87 -10.48 -3.19 3.26
CA PRO A 87 -10.21 -2.74 1.90
C PRO A 87 -9.04 -1.75 1.85
N TYR A 88 -8.80 -0.99 2.93
CA TYR A 88 -7.62 -0.16 3.06
C TYR A 88 -6.33 -0.97 3.12
N LEU A 89 -6.26 -2.02 3.94
CA LEU A 89 -5.07 -2.88 3.98
C LEU A 89 -4.83 -3.57 2.65
N GLY A 90 -5.90 -4.01 1.96
CA GLY A 90 -5.81 -4.52 0.60
C GLY A 90 -5.23 -3.49 -0.38
N ALA A 91 -5.73 -2.25 -0.33
CA ALA A 91 -5.23 -1.16 -1.16
C ALA A 91 -3.75 -0.85 -0.88
N VAL A 92 -3.33 -0.81 0.40
CA VAL A 92 -1.92 -0.62 0.78
C VAL A 92 -1.05 -1.78 0.30
N GLY A 93 -1.53 -3.02 0.42
CA GLY A 93 -0.82 -4.20 -0.10
C GLY A 93 -0.58 -4.09 -1.61
N ILE A 94 -1.64 -3.81 -2.37
CA ILE A 94 -1.55 -3.62 -3.83
C ILE A 94 -0.61 -2.45 -4.17
N TYR A 95 -0.71 -1.33 -3.46
CA TYR A 95 0.18 -0.18 -3.62
C TYR A 95 1.66 -0.57 -3.50
N THR A 96 2.00 -1.32 -2.45
CA THR A 96 3.40 -1.72 -2.20
C THR A 96 3.92 -2.70 -3.25
N VAL A 97 3.10 -3.67 -3.68
CA VAL A 97 3.47 -4.62 -4.74
C VAL A 97 3.69 -3.89 -6.07
N LEU A 98 2.77 -3.00 -6.46
CA LEU A 98 2.91 -2.20 -7.67
C LEU A 98 4.15 -1.29 -7.59
N LYS A 99 4.46 -0.75 -6.40
CA LYS A 99 5.59 0.16 -6.22
C LYS A 99 6.89 -0.60 -6.45
N GLU A 100 7.02 -1.78 -5.86
CA GLU A 100 8.21 -2.60 -6.00
C GLU A 100 8.34 -3.16 -7.42
N SER A 101 7.24 -3.55 -8.08
CA SER A 101 7.27 -4.00 -9.48
C SER A 101 7.73 -2.88 -10.43
N ARG A 102 7.30 -1.63 -10.20
CA ARG A 102 7.72 -0.47 -11.00
C ARG A 102 9.19 -0.13 -10.80
N LYS A 103 9.67 -0.21 -9.55
CA LYS A 103 11.08 -0.01 -9.20
C LYS A 103 11.98 -1.01 -9.91
N ARG A 104 11.56 -2.29 -9.98
CA ARG A 104 12.27 -3.36 -10.71
C ARG A 104 12.28 -3.12 -12.22
N ARG A 105 11.14 -2.76 -12.82
CA ARG A 105 11.00 -2.67 -14.29
C ARG A 105 11.68 -1.44 -14.91
N TYR A 106 11.71 -0.31 -14.20
CA TYR A 106 12.15 0.96 -14.79
C TYR A 106 13.46 1.53 -14.25
N ALA A 107 14.07 0.91 -13.22
CA ALA A 107 15.28 1.42 -12.53
C ALA A 107 15.22 2.92 -12.15
N LEU A 108 14.01 3.51 -12.18
CA LEU A 108 13.76 4.87 -11.78
C LEU A 108 13.87 4.87 -10.27
N SER A 109 14.89 5.59 -9.77
CA SER A 109 15.03 5.91 -8.36
C SER A 109 13.66 6.35 -7.85
N SER A 110 13.03 5.50 -7.04
CA SER A 110 11.68 5.68 -6.55
C SER A 110 11.68 6.93 -5.67
N ARG A 111 11.46 8.09 -6.28
CA ARG A 111 11.10 9.35 -5.61
C ARG A 111 9.69 9.28 -5.01
N HIS A 112 9.19 8.09 -4.71
CA HIS A 112 7.90 7.87 -4.09
C HIS A 112 8.11 7.71 -2.59
N TRP A 113 7.60 8.72 -1.88
CA TRP A 113 7.54 8.95 -0.43
C TRP A 113 6.80 7.86 0.34
N GLY A 114 6.80 6.61 -0.13
CA GLY A 114 6.15 5.48 0.53
C GLY A 114 6.77 5.10 1.88
N GLU A 115 7.84 5.76 2.31
CA GLU A 115 8.30 5.66 3.71
C GLU A 115 7.51 6.59 4.64
N PHE A 116 7.02 7.72 4.12
CA PHE A 116 6.30 8.72 4.89
C PHE A 116 4.95 8.22 5.37
N PHE A 117 4.28 7.33 4.64
CA PHE A 117 3.01 6.77 5.12
C PHE A 117 3.23 5.85 6.33
N VAL A 118 4.26 4.99 6.30
CA VAL A 118 4.61 4.11 7.42
C VAL A 118 5.02 4.94 8.64
N LEU A 119 5.86 5.94 8.42
CA LEU A 119 6.25 6.90 9.45
C LEU A 119 5.04 7.64 10.03
N ALA A 120 4.08 8.07 9.20
CA ALA A 120 2.88 8.73 9.68
C ALA A 120 2.03 7.82 10.57
N TRP A 121 1.89 6.53 10.23
CA TRP A 121 1.21 5.56 11.09
C TRP A 121 1.97 5.29 12.40
N LEU A 122 3.30 5.18 12.35
CA LEU A 122 4.13 5.03 13.55
C LEU A 122 4.04 6.25 14.47
N VAL A 123 4.07 7.45 13.90
CA VAL A 123 3.88 8.71 14.65
C VAL A 123 2.49 8.75 15.26
N LEU A 124 1.44 8.38 14.51
CA LEU A 124 0.08 8.32 15.03
C LEU A 124 -0.04 7.33 16.19
N LEU A 125 0.57 6.15 16.08
CA LEU A 125 0.61 5.14 17.15
C LEU A 125 1.36 5.67 18.38
N GLY A 126 2.48 6.36 18.19
CA GLY A 126 3.25 6.99 19.27
C GLY A 126 2.45 8.06 20.01
N VAL A 127 1.79 8.95 19.26
CA VAL A 127 0.90 9.98 19.81
C VAL A 127 -0.27 9.34 20.56
N ALA A 128 -0.91 8.32 19.98
CA ALA A 128 -2.03 7.62 20.63
C ALA A 128 -1.60 6.90 21.92
N SER A 129 -0.43 6.26 21.91
CA SER A 129 0.12 5.60 23.10
C SER A 129 0.45 6.61 24.19
N PHE A 130 1.07 7.75 23.83
CA PHE A 130 1.36 8.83 24.78
C PHE A 130 0.08 9.41 25.39
N LEU A 131 -0.92 9.72 24.56
CA LEU A 131 -2.20 10.26 25.02
C LEU A 131 -2.93 9.29 25.97
N THR A 132 -2.87 7.98 25.68
CA THR A 132 -3.47 6.94 26.53
C THR A 132 -2.85 6.88 27.92
N VAL A 133 -1.54 7.11 28.03
CA VAL A 133 -0.82 7.08 29.33
C VAL A 133 -1.04 8.37 30.12
N VAL A 134 -1.08 9.51 29.45
CA VAL A 134 -1.18 10.83 30.10
C VAL A 134 -2.61 11.18 30.48
N PHE A 135 -3.57 10.84 29.63
CA PHE A 135 -4.97 11.27 29.77
C PHE A 135 -5.89 10.07 30.01
N PRO A 136 -6.52 9.97 31.20
CA PRO A 136 -7.42 8.86 31.53
C PRO A 136 -8.73 8.87 30.72
N PHE A 137 -8.99 9.92 29.94
CA PHE A 137 -10.10 9.97 28.99
C PHE A 137 -9.85 9.11 27.73
N TYR A 138 -8.58 8.94 27.36
CA TYR A 138 -8.16 8.12 26.21
C TYR A 138 -7.84 6.70 26.68
N THR A 139 -8.80 5.98 27.27
CA THR A 139 -8.59 4.56 27.63
C THR A 139 -8.53 3.68 26.38
N PHE A 140 -8.25 2.38 26.55
CA PHE A 140 -8.07 1.38 25.50
C PHE A 140 -9.35 1.19 24.66
N THR A 141 -9.60 2.13 23.76
CA THR A 141 -10.77 2.15 22.89
C THR A 141 -10.54 1.23 21.69
N ARG A 142 -11.64 0.79 21.08
CA ARG A 142 -11.62 0.03 19.82
C ARG A 142 -10.90 0.76 18.67
N THR A 143 -10.81 2.09 18.72
CA THR A 143 -10.06 2.88 17.73
C THR A 143 -8.54 2.75 17.96
N LEU A 144 -8.09 2.65 19.22
CA LEU A 144 -6.68 2.34 19.52
C LEU A 144 -6.31 0.94 19.01
N GLU A 145 -7.17 -0.05 19.25
CA GLU A 145 -7.02 -1.42 18.71
C GLU A 145 -6.87 -1.39 17.17
N LEU A 146 -7.70 -0.60 16.49
CA LEU A 146 -7.62 -0.39 15.05
C LEU A 146 -6.31 0.29 14.62
N ILE A 147 -5.86 1.34 15.32
CA ILE A 147 -4.57 2.00 15.03
C ILE A 147 -3.41 1.03 15.19
N ILE A 148 -3.37 0.25 16.27
CA ILE A 148 -2.34 -0.77 16.52
C ILE A 148 -2.34 -1.80 15.38
N THR A 149 -3.51 -2.35 15.05
CA THR A 149 -3.65 -3.39 14.03
C THR A 149 -3.19 -2.88 12.67
N LEU A 150 -3.66 -1.70 12.25
CA LEU A 150 -3.26 -1.10 10.98
C LEU A 150 -1.77 -0.79 10.94
N THR A 151 -1.21 -0.21 12.00
CA THR A 151 0.21 0.13 12.05
C THR A 151 1.08 -1.13 11.96
N LEU A 152 0.71 -2.20 12.66
CA LEU A 152 1.41 -3.47 12.60
C LEU A 152 1.30 -4.12 11.21
N SER A 153 0.10 -4.21 10.65
CA SER A 153 -0.11 -4.77 9.31
C SER A 153 0.66 -3.98 8.25
N ILE A 154 0.62 -2.66 8.31
CA ILE A 154 1.40 -1.78 7.42
C ILE A 154 2.90 -2.01 7.61
N GLY A 155 3.36 -2.12 8.86
CA GLY A 155 4.75 -2.41 9.18
C GLY A 155 5.21 -3.74 8.58
N ILE A 156 4.40 -4.79 8.69
CA ILE A 156 4.67 -6.11 8.09
C ILE A 156 4.69 -6.02 6.56
N ILE A 157 3.72 -5.35 5.94
CA ILE A 157 3.67 -5.16 4.48
C ILE A 157 4.94 -4.41 4.01
N TYR A 158 5.33 -3.36 4.71
CA TYR A 158 6.53 -2.59 4.41
C TYR A 158 7.80 -3.44 4.58
N LEU A 159 7.96 -4.12 5.72
CA LEU A 159 9.10 -5.00 5.96
C LEU A 159 9.16 -6.12 4.91
N GLY A 160 8.04 -6.73 4.56
CA GLY A 160 7.96 -7.72 3.48
C GLY A 160 8.44 -7.15 2.15
N SER A 161 8.05 -5.91 1.81
CA SER A 161 8.52 -5.25 0.59
C SER A 161 10.01 -4.89 0.61
N VAL A 162 10.58 -4.60 1.80
CA VAL A 162 11.99 -4.21 1.96
C VAL A 162 12.92 -5.42 2.04
N VAL A 163 12.51 -6.48 2.75
CA VAL A 163 13.27 -7.73 2.90
C VAL A 163 13.37 -8.46 1.57
N HIS A 164 12.41 -8.28 0.66
CA HIS A 164 12.50 -8.77 -0.71
C HIS A 164 13.38 -7.86 -1.61
N ARG A 165 14.52 -7.43 -1.06
CA ARG A 165 15.67 -6.95 -1.83
C ARG A 165 16.56 -8.17 -2.14
N PRO A 166 16.90 -8.43 -3.41
CA PRO A 166 18.10 -9.21 -3.71
C PRO A 166 19.35 -8.45 -3.23
#